data_AF-A0A7U6KP94-F1
#
_entry.id   AF-A0A7U6KP94-F1
#
_cell.length_a   1.000
_cell.length_b   1.000
_cell.length_c   1.000
_cell.angle_alpha   90.00
_cell.angle_beta   90.00
_cell.angle_gamma   90.00
#
_symmetry.space_group_name_H-M   'P 1'
#
loop_
_entity.id
_entity.type
_entity.pdbx_description
1 polymer ?
#
loop_
_entity_poly.entity_id
_entity_poly.type
_entity_poly.pdbx_seq_one_letter_code
_entity_poly.pdbx_strand_id
1 'polypeptide(L)'
;MPTYKSLILLSTIALTTVGTATADVTKAFQKQAAVADMKITTITKMYQQDIDDQGMSNPIVLQQYANADLQAAMQLEQDYFDKNQTSCNVDYDVLWDSQDPDYTQDKKFSMTDKGLVKVSLAQGSNIYYDLTCNDKDCQIADVSLNEDGGTLSKHLLETCR
;
A
#
# COMPACT_ATOMS: atom_id res chain seq x y z
N MET A 1 26.02 -58.91 -51.04
CA MET A 1 27.08 -57.91 -50.80
C MET A 1 26.61 -56.58 -51.41
N PRO A 2 26.75 -55.41 -50.76
CA PRO A 2 27.36 -55.14 -49.47
C PRO A 2 26.34 -54.78 -48.37
N THR A 3 26.77 -55.12 -47.17
CA THR A 3 26.25 -54.79 -45.85
C THR A 3 26.55 -53.32 -45.55
N TYR A 4 25.60 -52.56 -45.02
CA TYR A 4 25.91 -51.37 -44.23
C TYR A 4 25.19 -51.45 -42.89
N LYS A 5 25.96 -51.88 -41.88
CA LYS A 5 25.75 -51.54 -40.48
C LYS A 5 25.95 -50.03 -40.35
N SER A 6 25.06 -49.34 -39.65
CA SER A 6 25.43 -48.11 -38.96
C SER A 6 24.66 -47.95 -37.67
N LEU A 7 25.43 -47.62 -36.65
CA LEU A 7 25.14 -47.59 -35.22
C LEU A 7 23.92 -46.73 -34.85
N ILE A 8 23.14 -47.28 -33.93
CA ILE A 8 22.28 -46.53 -33.02
C ILE A 8 23.19 -45.65 -32.15
N LEU A 9 23.18 -44.34 -32.36
CA LEU A 9 23.63 -43.39 -31.33
C LEU A 9 22.40 -42.98 -30.51
N LEU A 10 22.22 -43.65 -29.37
CA LEU A 10 21.36 -43.16 -28.30
C LEU A 10 22.05 -41.94 -27.68
N SER A 11 21.65 -40.75 -28.10
CA SER A 11 21.99 -39.52 -27.40
C SER A 11 21.24 -39.50 -26.06
N THR A 12 21.88 -39.98 -25.00
CA THR A 12 21.42 -39.68 -23.64
C THR A 12 21.66 -38.19 -23.41
N ILE A 13 20.64 -37.38 -23.66
CA ILE A 13 20.55 -36.04 -23.11
C ILE A 13 20.51 -36.22 -21.60
N ALA A 14 21.66 -36.03 -20.97
CA ALA A 14 21.73 -35.88 -19.53
C ALA A 14 20.86 -34.66 -19.17
N LEU A 15 19.70 -34.91 -18.58
CA LEU A 15 18.91 -33.91 -17.90
C LEU A 15 19.76 -33.42 -16.73
N THR A 16 20.46 -32.30 -16.92
CA THR A 16 21.02 -31.57 -15.79
C THR A 16 19.86 -31.01 -14.99
N THR A 17 19.69 -31.53 -13.78
CA THR A 17 18.76 -31.00 -12.79
C THR A 17 19.15 -29.55 -12.48
N VAL A 18 18.41 -28.59 -13.06
CA VAL A 18 18.43 -27.18 -12.66
C VAL A 18 17.61 -27.06 -11.37
N GLY A 19 18.10 -27.68 -10.30
CA GLY A 19 17.37 -27.81 -9.04
C GLY A 19 18.02 -27.01 -7.94
N THR A 20 17.89 -25.68 -7.97
CA THR A 20 18.05 -24.80 -6.79
C THR A 20 17.51 -23.39 -7.05
N ALA A 21 17.71 -22.82 -8.26
CA ALA A 21 17.33 -21.44 -8.54
C ALA A 21 15.79 -21.18 -8.58
N THR A 22 14.98 -22.17 -8.94
CA THR A 22 13.51 -22.01 -9.07
C THR A 22 12.78 -22.00 -7.72
N ALA A 23 13.32 -22.70 -6.70
CA ALA A 23 12.71 -22.75 -5.38
C ALA A 23 12.84 -21.42 -4.63
N ASP A 24 14.00 -20.77 -4.71
CA ASP A 24 14.23 -19.47 -4.06
C ASP A 24 13.41 -18.34 -4.69
N VAL A 25 13.26 -18.34 -6.03
CA VAL A 25 12.41 -17.37 -6.75
C VAL A 25 10.93 -17.56 -6.38
N THR A 26 10.47 -18.82 -6.30
CA THR A 26 9.08 -19.12 -5.91
C THR A 26 8.79 -18.65 -4.48
N LYS A 27 9.73 -18.88 -3.55
CA LYS A 27 9.61 -18.44 -2.16
C LYS A 27 9.62 -16.91 -2.01
N ALA A 28 10.45 -16.22 -2.78
CA ALA A 28 10.49 -14.76 -2.80
C ALA A 28 9.17 -14.17 -3.34
N PHE A 29 8.63 -14.74 -4.42
CA PHE A 29 7.35 -14.32 -4.99
C PHE A 29 6.18 -14.55 -4.01
N GLN A 30 6.14 -15.71 -3.34
CA GLN A 30 5.13 -15.99 -2.32
C GLN A 30 5.22 -15.02 -1.14
N LYS A 31 6.43 -14.69 -0.68
CA LYS A 31 6.62 -13.69 0.38
C LYS A 31 6.14 -12.31 -0.06
N GLN A 32 6.44 -11.90 -1.30
CA GLN A 32 6.02 -10.60 -1.82
C GLN A 32 4.49 -10.51 -1.98
N ALA A 33 3.86 -11.58 -2.47
CA ALA A 33 2.40 -11.67 -2.55
C ALA A 33 1.75 -11.61 -1.17
N ALA A 34 2.28 -12.32 -0.18
CA ALA A 34 1.78 -12.26 1.20
C ALA A 34 1.89 -10.85 1.80
N VAL A 35 3.00 -10.15 1.59
CA VAL A 35 3.17 -8.76 2.04
C VAL A 35 2.19 -7.83 1.32
N ALA A 36 1.97 -8.00 0.02
CA ALA A 36 0.98 -7.23 -0.73
C ALA A 36 -0.44 -7.43 -0.18
N ASP A 37 -0.82 -8.68 0.10
CA ASP A 37 -2.12 -9.02 0.69
C ASP A 37 -2.29 -8.41 2.09
N MET A 38 -1.23 -8.42 2.92
CA MET A 38 -1.24 -7.77 4.23
C MET A 38 -1.46 -6.25 4.09
N LYS A 39 -0.75 -5.59 3.17
CA LYS A 39 -0.92 -4.15 2.92
C LYS A 39 -2.35 -3.81 2.48
N ILE A 40 -2.89 -4.54 1.50
CA ILE A 40 -4.27 -4.34 1.02
C ILE A 40 -5.26 -4.59 2.14
N THR A 41 -5.06 -5.65 2.94
CA THR A 41 -5.94 -5.97 4.07
C THR A 41 -5.95 -4.86 5.12
N THR A 42 -4.78 -4.29 5.45
CA THR A 42 -4.69 -3.15 6.38
C THR A 42 -5.51 -1.96 5.90
N ILE A 43 -5.33 -1.54 4.64
CA ILE A 43 -6.09 -0.41 4.08
C ILE A 43 -7.58 -0.72 3.97
N THR A 44 -7.94 -1.95 3.58
CA THR A 44 -9.36 -2.37 3.52
C THR A 44 -10.03 -2.28 4.89
N LYS A 45 -9.35 -2.71 5.96
CA LYS A 45 -9.85 -2.61 7.34
C LYS A 45 -10.01 -1.17 7.80
N MET A 46 -9.05 -0.30 7.48
CA MET A 46 -9.11 1.12 7.80
C MET A 46 -10.35 1.77 7.16
N TYR A 47 -10.58 1.55 5.85
CA TYR A 47 -11.77 2.08 5.18
C TYR A 47 -13.06 1.48 5.75
N GLN A 48 -13.08 0.18 6.07
CA GLN A 48 -14.28 -0.41 6.66
C GLN A 48 -14.61 0.21 8.02
N GLN A 49 -13.60 0.46 8.85
CA GLN A 49 -13.78 1.10 10.15
C GLN A 49 -14.34 2.52 10.01
N ASP A 50 -13.80 3.31 9.08
CA ASP A 50 -14.28 4.67 8.80
C ASP A 50 -15.72 4.69 8.26
N ILE A 51 -16.08 3.70 7.44
CA ILE A 51 -17.47 3.53 6.96
C ILE A 51 -18.40 3.15 8.11
N ASP A 52 -17.98 2.23 8.97
CA ASP A 52 -18.79 1.73 10.09
C ASP A 52 -19.11 2.84 11.09
N ASP A 53 -18.25 3.87 11.20
CA ASP A 53 -18.50 5.05 12.03
C ASP A 53 -18.98 6.29 11.27
N GLN A 54 -19.23 6.16 9.95
CA GLN A 54 -19.66 7.26 9.07
C GLN A 54 -18.70 8.47 9.09
N GLY A 55 -17.40 8.20 9.21
CA GLY A 55 -16.31 9.18 9.31
C GLY A 55 -16.36 10.06 10.56
N MET A 56 -17.14 9.68 11.58
CA MET A 56 -17.22 10.44 12.84
C MET A 56 -15.88 10.50 13.57
N SER A 57 -14.98 9.55 13.32
CA SER A 57 -13.64 9.53 13.92
C SER A 57 -12.54 10.00 12.95
N ASN A 58 -12.84 10.66 11.82
CA ASN A 58 -11.80 11.26 10.99
C ASN A 58 -11.17 12.49 11.72
N PRO A 59 -9.82 12.65 11.78
CA PRO A 59 -8.74 11.84 11.19
C PRO A 59 -8.13 10.77 12.11
N ILE A 60 -8.75 10.49 13.26
CA ILE A 60 -8.30 9.49 14.22
C ILE A 60 -8.18 8.10 13.57
N VAL A 61 -9.08 7.74 12.63
CA VAL A 61 -8.99 6.44 11.92
C VAL A 61 -7.65 6.31 11.20
N LEU A 62 -7.22 7.28 10.41
CA LEU A 62 -5.91 7.24 9.75
C LEU A 62 -4.78 7.14 10.77
N GLN A 63 -4.86 7.91 11.85
CA GLN A 63 -3.84 7.95 12.90
C GLN A 63 -3.66 6.58 13.59
N GLN A 64 -4.72 5.79 13.75
CA GLN A 64 -4.66 4.46 14.36
C GLN A 64 -3.88 3.44 13.51
N TYR A 65 -3.91 3.60 12.18
CA TYR A 65 -3.20 2.71 11.25
C TYR A 65 -1.82 3.27 10.86
N ALA A 66 -1.52 4.52 11.18
CA ALA A 66 -0.25 5.17 10.92
C ALA A 66 0.92 4.59 11.74
N ASN A 67 2.12 4.65 11.18
CA ASN A 67 3.35 4.41 11.93
C ASN A 67 3.69 5.62 12.82
N ALA A 68 4.72 5.48 13.66
CA ALA A 68 5.10 6.52 14.61
C ALA A 68 5.46 7.87 13.95
N ASP A 69 6.08 7.84 12.77
CA ASP A 69 6.51 9.05 12.07
C ASP A 69 5.30 9.82 11.52
N LEU A 70 4.36 9.12 10.87
CA LEU A 70 3.14 9.75 10.38
C LEU A 70 2.25 10.20 11.54
N GLN A 71 2.16 9.44 12.64
CA GLN A 71 1.45 9.86 13.85
C GLN A 71 2.03 11.16 14.42
N ALA A 72 3.37 11.28 14.46
CA ALA A 72 4.03 12.50 14.93
C ALA A 72 3.75 13.69 14.00
N ALA A 73 3.72 13.48 12.67
CA ALA A 73 3.34 14.51 11.72
C ALA A 73 1.87 14.95 11.91
N MET A 74 0.94 14.00 12.08
CA MET A 74 -0.48 14.28 12.37
C MET A 74 -0.68 15.02 13.70
N GLN A 75 0.17 14.78 14.70
CA GLN A 75 0.12 15.50 15.97
C GLN A 75 0.46 16.99 15.81
N LEU A 76 1.25 17.37 14.80
CA LEU A 76 1.57 18.79 14.54
C LEU A 76 0.31 19.61 14.24
N GLU A 77 -0.66 19.05 13.53
CA GLU A 77 -1.94 19.72 13.28
C GLU A 77 -2.68 20.01 14.60
N GLN A 78 -2.76 19.01 15.49
CA GLN A 78 -3.43 19.16 16.77
C GLN A 78 -2.76 20.23 17.63
N ASP A 79 -1.43 20.16 17.74
CA ASP A 79 -0.63 21.13 18.51
C ASP A 79 -0.76 22.55 17.93
N TYR A 80 -0.79 22.67 16.61
CA TYR A 80 -0.98 23.93 15.91
C TYR A 80 -2.37 24.50 16.14
N PHE A 81 -3.42 23.68 16.05
CA PHE A 81 -4.80 24.09 16.29
C PHE A 81 -4.98 24.57 17.74
N ASP A 82 -4.46 23.83 18.72
CA ASP A 82 -4.55 24.21 20.14
C ASP A 82 -3.95 25.60 20.38
N LYS A 83 -2.84 25.91 19.71
CA LYS A 83 -2.12 27.20 19.82
C LYS A 83 -2.79 28.33 19.03
N ASN A 84 -3.22 28.07 17.81
CA ASN A 84 -3.60 29.12 16.85
C ASN A 84 -5.11 29.23 16.61
N GLN A 85 -5.89 28.24 17.06
CA GLN A 85 -7.34 28.13 16.84
C GLN A 85 -7.72 28.13 15.34
N THR A 86 -6.81 27.66 14.50
CA THR A 86 -7.01 27.46 13.05
C THR A 86 -6.33 26.17 12.61
N SER A 87 -6.93 25.49 11.63
CA SER A 87 -6.36 24.27 11.05
C SER A 87 -5.25 24.62 10.05
N CYS A 88 -4.21 23.80 10.00
CA CYS A 88 -3.14 23.82 8.99
C CYS A 88 -3.09 22.52 8.16
N ASN A 89 -4.08 21.65 8.34
CA ASN A 89 -4.25 20.40 7.61
C ASN A 89 -4.77 20.64 6.19
N VAL A 90 -4.86 19.57 5.41
CA VAL A 90 -5.61 19.57 4.16
C VAL A 90 -7.09 19.86 4.43
N ASP A 91 -7.74 20.57 3.52
CA ASP A 91 -9.13 21.04 3.63
C ASP A 91 -10.16 19.99 3.18
N TYR A 92 -9.77 18.72 3.11
CA TYR A 92 -10.60 17.59 2.70
C TYR A 92 -10.24 16.32 3.48
N ASP A 93 -11.13 15.33 3.46
CA ASP A 93 -10.87 14.02 4.03
C ASP A 93 -9.87 13.24 3.16
N VAL A 94 -8.69 12.96 3.70
CA VAL A 94 -7.60 12.25 3.01
C VAL A 94 -7.99 10.83 2.58
N LEU A 95 -8.89 10.15 3.30
CA LEU A 95 -9.36 8.80 2.95
C LEU A 95 -10.35 8.80 1.79
N TRP A 96 -10.97 9.93 1.50
CA TRP A 96 -12.03 10.01 0.50
C TRP A 96 -11.77 11.04 -0.60
N ASP A 97 -10.70 11.82 -0.48
CA ASP A 97 -10.37 12.94 -1.37
C ASP A 97 -11.59 13.86 -1.59
N SER A 98 -12.31 14.14 -0.51
CA SER A 98 -13.59 14.88 -0.55
C SER A 98 -13.83 15.69 0.72
N GLN A 99 -14.50 16.83 0.57
CA GLN A 99 -15.03 17.63 1.69
C GLN A 99 -16.34 17.05 2.25
N ASP A 100 -17.04 16.24 1.46
CA ASP A 100 -18.29 15.58 1.82
C ASP A 100 -18.21 14.13 1.32
N PRO A 101 -17.58 13.22 2.08
CA PRO A 101 -17.40 11.83 1.67
C PRO A 101 -18.71 11.08 1.48
N ASP A 102 -18.87 10.44 0.32
CA ASP A 102 -19.89 9.41 0.14
C ASP A 102 -19.34 8.07 0.64
N TYR A 103 -19.65 7.72 1.89
CA TYR A 103 -19.24 6.43 2.51
C TYR A 103 -19.88 5.20 1.85
N THR A 104 -20.91 5.39 1.01
CA THR A 104 -21.59 4.31 0.29
C THR A 104 -20.96 4.00 -1.06
N GLN A 105 -20.04 4.84 -1.54
CA GLN A 105 -19.44 4.66 -2.85
C GLN A 105 -18.60 3.37 -2.96
N ASP A 106 -18.59 2.82 -4.17
CA ASP A 106 -17.71 1.71 -4.52
C ASP A 106 -16.24 2.14 -4.48
N LYS A 107 -15.40 1.19 -4.08
CA LYS A 107 -13.94 1.36 -3.96
C LYS A 107 -13.22 0.09 -4.36
N LYS A 108 -12.05 0.25 -4.98
CA LYS A 108 -11.19 -0.87 -5.41
C LYS A 108 -9.81 -0.72 -4.82
N PHE A 109 -9.34 -1.77 -4.16
CA PHE A 109 -8.01 -1.86 -3.57
C PHE A 109 -7.08 -2.66 -4.48
N SER A 110 -5.87 -2.16 -4.70
CA SER A 110 -4.86 -2.84 -5.53
C SER A 110 -3.45 -2.42 -5.13
N MET A 111 -2.45 -3.21 -5.53
CA MET A 111 -1.06 -2.78 -5.46
C MET A 111 -0.68 -2.06 -6.77
N THR A 112 0.13 -1.01 -6.64
CA THR A 112 0.85 -0.40 -7.76
C THR A 112 2.18 -1.11 -8.01
N ASP A 113 2.75 -0.94 -9.20
CA ASP A 113 4.10 -1.42 -9.53
C ASP A 113 5.20 -0.80 -8.66
N LYS A 114 4.90 0.33 -8.00
CA LYS A 114 5.79 1.02 -7.05
C LYS A 114 5.66 0.49 -5.61
N GLY A 115 4.82 -0.51 -5.36
CA GLY A 115 4.64 -1.09 -4.03
C GLY A 115 3.75 -0.29 -3.08
N LEU A 116 3.03 0.71 -3.59
CA LEU A 116 1.98 1.44 -2.88
C LEU A 116 0.64 0.71 -2.99
N VAL A 117 -0.19 0.82 -1.96
CA VAL A 117 -1.60 0.43 -2.06
C VAL A 117 -2.36 1.58 -2.71
N LYS A 118 -3.07 1.29 -3.79
CA LYS A 118 -3.99 2.21 -4.48
C LYS A 118 -5.42 1.90 -4.09
N VAL A 119 -6.15 2.93 -3.66
CA VAL A 119 -7.61 2.92 -3.51
C VAL A 119 -8.20 3.76 -4.65
N SER A 120 -8.98 3.12 -5.51
CA SER A 120 -9.70 3.81 -6.59
C SER A 120 -11.16 4.01 -6.16
N LEU A 121 -11.58 5.26 -6.07
CA LEU A 121 -12.93 5.66 -5.68
C LEU A 121 -13.82 5.80 -6.92
N ALA A 122 -15.10 5.44 -6.82
CA ALA A 122 -16.03 5.49 -7.95
C ALA A 122 -16.21 6.90 -8.53
N GLN A 123 -15.97 7.95 -7.73
CA GLN A 123 -16.04 9.34 -8.14
C GLN A 123 -14.80 9.83 -8.92
N GLY A 124 -13.81 8.96 -9.14
CA GLY A 124 -12.67 9.22 -10.03
C GLY A 124 -11.34 9.49 -9.33
N SER A 125 -11.35 9.69 -8.01
CA SER A 125 -10.15 9.89 -7.21
C SER A 125 -9.37 8.60 -6.98
N ASN A 126 -8.05 8.73 -6.88
CA ASN A 126 -7.16 7.64 -6.52
C ASN A 126 -6.28 8.08 -5.34
N ILE A 127 -6.28 7.29 -4.28
CA ILE A 127 -5.49 7.55 -3.08
C ILE A 127 -4.42 6.49 -2.95
N TYR A 128 -3.21 6.91 -2.63
CA TYR A 128 -2.03 6.04 -2.61
C TYR A 128 -1.39 6.04 -1.23
N TYR A 129 -1.23 4.85 -0.66
CA TYR A 129 -0.66 4.64 0.66
C TYR A 129 0.69 3.94 0.53
N ASP A 130 1.69 4.49 1.22
CA ASP A 130 2.90 3.75 1.53
C ASP A 130 2.70 3.03 2.87
N LEU A 131 3.16 1.77 2.94
CA LEU A 131 3.05 0.96 4.15
C LEU A 131 4.36 0.23 4.42
N THR A 132 4.73 0.23 5.70
CA THR A 132 5.81 -0.61 6.25
C THR A 132 5.21 -1.78 6.99
N CYS A 133 5.65 -3.00 6.67
CA CYS A 133 5.15 -4.22 7.29
C CYS A 133 6.25 -4.95 8.06
N ASN A 134 5.87 -5.49 9.21
CA ASN A 134 6.62 -6.54 9.88
C ASN A 134 5.95 -7.91 9.59
N ASP A 135 6.34 -8.97 10.30
CA ASP A 135 5.80 -10.33 10.08
C ASP A 135 4.32 -10.51 10.49
N LYS A 136 3.72 -9.53 11.18
CA LYS A 136 2.37 -9.60 11.76
C LYS A 136 1.43 -8.55 11.19
N ASP A 137 1.90 -7.32 11.04
CA ASP A 137 1.08 -6.17 10.72
C ASP A 137 1.80 -5.17 9.82
N CYS A 138 0.99 -4.36 9.11
CA CYS A 138 1.44 -3.24 8.31
C CYS A 138 0.90 -1.95 8.91
N GLN A 139 1.74 -0.93 8.92
CA GLN A 139 1.40 0.44 9.32
C GLN A 139 1.58 1.38 8.14
N ILE A 140 0.73 2.39 8.04
CA ILE A 140 0.79 3.42 7.01
C ILE A 140 1.97 4.34 7.31
N ALA A 141 2.92 4.38 6.39
CA ALA A 141 4.08 5.24 6.49
C ALA A 141 3.77 6.66 5.98
N ASP A 142 2.96 6.77 4.92
CA ASP A 142 2.50 8.06 4.41
C ASP A 142 1.31 7.90 3.45
N VAL A 143 0.66 9.02 3.13
CA VAL A 143 -0.37 9.13 2.10
C VAL A 143 0.07 10.12 1.04
N SER A 144 -0.04 9.75 -0.24
CA SER A 144 0.24 10.67 -1.35
C SER A 144 -0.93 11.61 -1.56
N LEU A 145 -0.67 12.91 -1.60
CA LEU A 145 -1.67 13.95 -1.85
C LEU A 145 -1.74 14.37 -3.33
N ASN A 146 -0.71 14.06 -4.11
CA ASN A 146 -0.64 14.37 -5.53
C ASN A 146 0.38 13.49 -6.26
N GLU A 147 0.34 13.52 -7.60
CA GLU A 147 1.24 12.75 -8.46
C GLU A 147 2.69 13.27 -8.43
N ASP A 148 2.91 14.52 -8.00
CA ASP A 148 4.22 15.19 -7.93
C ASP A 148 5.05 14.79 -6.69
N GLY A 149 4.57 13.84 -5.89
CA GLY A 149 5.27 13.33 -4.71
C GLY A 149 5.05 14.16 -3.44
N GLY A 150 4.03 15.01 -3.41
CA GLY A 150 3.52 15.59 -2.17
C GLY A 150 2.88 14.51 -1.29
N THR A 151 3.23 14.50 -0.01
CA THR A 151 2.70 13.55 0.97
C THR A 151 2.09 14.27 2.16
N LEU A 152 1.23 13.56 2.90
CA LEU A 152 0.55 14.11 4.07
C LEU A 152 1.56 14.54 5.14
N SER A 153 2.54 13.69 5.45
CA SER A 153 3.56 14.05 6.45
C SER A 153 4.32 15.31 6.08
N LYS A 154 4.72 15.44 4.80
CA LYS A 154 5.44 16.61 4.28
C LYS A 154 4.59 17.87 4.38
N HIS A 155 3.32 17.79 3.99
CA HIS A 155 2.39 18.91 4.08
C HIS A 155 2.31 19.43 5.52
N LEU A 156 2.00 18.55 6.48
CA LEU A 156 1.88 18.90 7.89
C LEU A 156 3.18 19.49 8.45
N LEU A 157 4.34 18.93 8.10
CA LEU A 157 5.64 19.45 8.52
C LEU A 157 5.96 20.86 7.97
N GLU A 158 5.38 21.23 6.83
CA GLU A 158 5.60 22.52 6.19
C GLU A 158 4.57 23.57 6.63
N THR A 159 3.32 23.18 6.86
CA THR A 159 2.21 24.08 7.17
C THR A 159 1.94 24.26 8.66
N CYS A 160 2.19 23.25 9.49
CA CYS A 160 1.81 23.22 10.90
C CYS A 160 2.91 23.63 11.89
N ARG A 161 3.55 24.79 11.65
CA ARG A 161 4.65 25.32 12.50
C ARG A 161 4.26 26.57 13.30
#